data_AF-A0A3M8V4G0-F1
#
_entry.id   AF-A0A3M8V4G0-F1
#
_cell.length_a   1.000
_cell.length_b   1.000
_cell.length_c   1.000
_cell.angle_alpha   90.00
_cell.angle_beta   90.00
_cell.angle_gamma   90.00
#
_symmetry.space_group_name_H-M   'P 1'
#
loop_
_entity.id
_entity.type
_entity.pdbx_description
1 polymer ?
#
loop_
_entity_poly.entity_id
_entity_poly.type
_entity_poly.pdbx_seq_one_letter_code
_entity_poly.pdbx_strand_id
1 'polypeptide(L)'
;ALARRGGAVVLAGWGPPERCATSSVLRVGARLADPMCAPARWRPCGRDDLETLAERAGLRPDGSGRVACPFGYADLDSAVRGLLSTGLFDAAERATDPTQVRKEMAEALHPYQRADGTVWMPNVLRYLIARA
;
A
#
# COMPACT_ATOMS: atom_id res chain seq x y z
N ALA A 1 -0.05 -16.79 -22.77
CA ALA A 1 0.51 -16.61 -21.42
C ALA A 1 2.00 -16.27 -21.54
N LEU A 2 2.52 -15.30 -20.78
CA LEU A 2 3.94 -14.90 -20.82
C LEU A 2 4.85 -15.83 -20.02
N ALA A 3 4.31 -16.55 -19.02
CA ALA A 3 5.04 -17.57 -18.28
C ALA A 3 5.02 -18.91 -19.02
N ARG A 4 6.16 -19.63 -19.02
CA ARG A 4 6.23 -21.03 -19.47
C ARG A 4 5.30 -21.88 -18.59
N ARG A 5 4.68 -22.92 -19.16
CA ARG A 5 3.94 -23.95 -18.41
C ARG A 5 4.82 -24.50 -17.27
N GLY A 6 4.26 -24.55 -16.06
CA GLY A 6 4.94 -24.93 -14.82
C GLY A 6 5.88 -23.86 -14.24
N GLY A 7 5.98 -22.68 -14.88
CA GLY A 7 6.78 -21.56 -14.40
C GLY A 7 6.19 -20.96 -13.12
N ALA A 8 7.07 -20.47 -12.24
CA ALA A 8 6.65 -19.78 -11.02
C ALA A 8 6.14 -18.37 -11.34
N VAL A 9 5.00 -18.02 -10.77
CA VAL A 9 4.41 -16.68 -10.77
C VAL A 9 4.23 -16.25 -9.32
N VAL A 10 4.74 -15.08 -8.95
CA VAL A 10 4.58 -14.53 -7.60
C VAL A 10 3.62 -13.36 -7.65
N LEU A 11 2.56 -13.46 -6.88
CA LEU A 11 1.58 -12.40 -6.65
C LEU A 11 1.87 -11.80 -5.29
N ALA A 12 1.86 -10.47 -5.17
CA ALA A 12 2.05 -9.77 -3.92
C ALA A 12 0.95 -8.73 -3.71
N GLY A 13 0.61 -8.51 -2.46
CA GLY A 13 -0.42 -7.57 -2.07
C GLY A 13 -0.27 -7.10 -0.63
N TRP A 14 -1.10 -6.15 -0.24
CA TRP A 14 -1.13 -5.66 1.13
C TRP A 14 -1.56 -6.76 2.10
N GLY A 15 -0.99 -6.75 3.30
CA GLY A 15 -1.54 -7.47 4.43
C GLY A 15 -2.81 -6.78 4.98
N PRO A 16 -3.33 -7.27 6.12
CA PRO A 16 -4.47 -6.64 6.77
C PRO A 16 -4.18 -5.16 7.09
N PRO A 17 -5.13 -4.24 6.85
CA PRO A 17 -4.93 -2.80 7.04
C PRO A 17 -4.52 -2.45 8.47
N GLU A 18 -5.07 -3.14 9.47
CA GLU A 18 -4.75 -2.97 10.89
C GLU A 18 -3.30 -3.35 11.23
N ARG A 19 -2.60 -4.03 10.32
CA ARG A 19 -1.16 -4.35 10.42
C ARG A 19 -0.28 -3.52 9.49
N CYS A 20 -0.84 -2.51 8.82
CA CYS A 20 -0.12 -1.64 7.89
C CYS A 20 -0.28 -0.18 8.31
N ALA A 21 0.76 0.42 8.87
CA ALA A 21 0.82 1.83 9.21
C ALA A 21 0.49 2.74 8.02
N THR A 22 0.91 2.35 6.80
CA THR A 22 0.61 3.11 5.58
C THR A 22 -0.88 3.24 5.29
N SER A 23 -1.73 2.34 5.83
CA SER A 23 -3.18 2.43 5.68
C SER A 23 -3.77 3.74 6.23
N SER A 24 -3.24 4.28 7.34
CA SER A 24 -3.73 5.53 7.91
C SER A 24 -3.42 6.72 7.03
N VAL A 25 -2.24 6.74 6.41
CA VAL A 25 -1.79 7.82 5.51
C VAL A 25 -2.53 7.76 4.18
N LEU A 26 -2.77 6.56 3.63
CA LEU A 26 -3.55 6.42 2.38
C LEU A 26 -5.01 6.84 2.53
N ARG A 27 -5.60 6.71 3.73
CA ARG A 27 -6.94 7.24 4.02
C ARG A 27 -7.03 8.76 3.90
N VAL A 28 -5.93 9.49 4.14
CA VAL A 28 -5.86 10.95 3.91
C VAL A 28 -6.10 11.25 2.42
N GLY A 29 -5.35 10.58 1.54
CA GLY A 29 -5.49 10.73 0.09
C GLY A 29 -6.91 10.40 -0.38
N ALA A 30 -7.49 9.30 0.10
CA ALA A 30 -8.86 8.92 -0.24
C ALA A 30 -9.89 9.99 0.21
N ARG A 31 -9.76 10.49 1.44
CA ARG A 31 -10.65 11.52 2.00
C ARG A 31 -10.56 12.84 1.25
N LEU A 32 -9.35 13.26 0.87
CA LEU A 32 -9.12 14.51 0.14
C LEU A 32 -9.52 14.41 -1.33
N ALA A 33 -9.38 13.23 -1.95
CA ALA A 33 -9.77 13.01 -3.34
C ALA A 33 -11.29 13.06 -3.55
N ASP A 34 -12.06 12.56 -2.59
CA ASP A 34 -13.52 12.61 -2.61
C ASP A 34 -14.08 12.62 -1.18
N PRO A 35 -14.41 13.81 -0.64
CA PRO A 35 -14.96 13.95 0.70
C PRO A 35 -16.32 13.24 0.89
N MET A 36 -17.06 13.00 -0.20
CA MET A 36 -18.35 12.32 -0.19
C MET A 36 -18.23 10.80 -0.42
N CYS A 37 -17.03 10.31 -0.79
CA CYS A 37 -16.77 8.91 -1.10
C CYS A 37 -15.56 8.37 -0.32
N ALA A 38 -15.71 8.25 1.00
CA ALA A 38 -14.75 7.54 1.85
C ALA A 38 -14.61 6.04 1.45
N PRO A 39 -13.48 5.40 1.77
CA PRO A 39 -12.45 4.96 0.84
C PRO A 39 -12.93 3.86 -0.13
N ALA A 40 -13.58 4.21 -1.25
CA ALA A 40 -14.04 3.20 -2.22
C ALA A 40 -12.90 2.66 -3.11
N ARG A 41 -11.76 3.36 -3.22
CA ARG A 41 -10.69 3.02 -4.19
C ARG A 41 -9.44 2.36 -3.58
N TRP A 42 -9.24 2.43 -2.27
CA TRP A 42 -8.18 1.68 -1.60
C TRP A 42 -8.80 0.51 -0.83
N ARG A 43 -8.70 -0.69 -1.41
CA ARG A 43 -9.02 -1.94 -0.72
C ARG A 43 -7.72 -2.72 -0.50
N PRO A 44 -7.27 -2.90 0.75
CA PRO A 44 -6.19 -3.84 1.04
C PRO A 44 -6.66 -5.24 0.62
N CYS A 45 -5.74 -6.09 0.18
CA CYS A 45 -6.08 -7.45 -0.24
C CYS A 45 -6.80 -8.17 0.90
N GLY A 46 -8.01 -8.65 0.62
CA GLY A 46 -8.74 -9.58 1.44
C GLY A 46 -7.94 -10.85 1.71
N ARG A 47 -8.42 -11.66 2.65
CA ARG A 47 -7.73 -12.88 3.10
C ARG A 47 -7.45 -13.84 1.95
N ASP A 48 -8.29 -13.91 0.93
CA ASP A 48 -8.15 -14.90 -0.14
C ASP A 48 -8.09 -14.24 -1.53
N ASP A 49 -7.79 -12.93 -1.59
CA ASP A 49 -7.81 -12.17 -2.85
C ASP A 49 -6.70 -12.60 -3.82
N LEU A 50 -5.50 -12.91 -3.31
CA LEU A 50 -4.38 -13.35 -4.14
C LEU A 50 -4.64 -14.76 -4.70
N GLU A 51 -5.19 -15.64 -3.88
CA GLU A 51 -5.60 -16.99 -4.23
C GLU A 51 -6.72 -16.96 -5.28
N THR A 52 -7.76 -16.16 -5.04
CA THR A 52 -8.87 -15.95 -5.99
C THR A 52 -8.37 -15.37 -7.33
N LEU A 53 -7.42 -14.44 -7.29
CA LEU A 53 -6.82 -13.86 -8.49
C LEU A 53 -6.01 -14.90 -9.26
N ALA A 54 -5.23 -15.73 -8.57
CA ALA A 54 -4.45 -16.81 -9.17
C ALA A 54 -5.37 -17.82 -9.87
N GLU A 55 -6.43 -18.26 -9.20
CA GLU A 55 -7.41 -19.21 -9.75
C GLU A 55 -8.10 -18.64 -11.00
N ARG A 56 -8.54 -17.38 -10.95
CA ARG A 56 -9.14 -16.69 -12.11
C ARG A 56 -8.17 -16.55 -13.29
N ALA A 57 -6.88 -16.45 -13.01
CA ALA A 57 -5.83 -16.42 -14.02
C ALA A 57 -5.41 -17.82 -14.52
N GLY A 58 -6.02 -18.90 -14.01
CA GLY A 58 -5.66 -20.28 -14.33
C GLY A 58 -4.35 -20.75 -13.71
N LEU A 59 -3.82 -20.01 -12.74
CA LEU A 59 -2.61 -20.36 -12.00
C LEU A 59 -2.95 -21.30 -10.85
N ARG A 60 -2.03 -22.22 -10.56
CA ARG A 60 -2.17 -23.17 -9.44
C ARG A 60 -1.36 -22.71 -8.24
N PRO A 61 -1.99 -22.38 -7.09
CA PRO A 61 -1.28 -22.06 -5.84
C PRO A 61 -0.25 -23.13 -5.46
N ASP A 62 0.94 -22.69 -5.06
CA ASP A 62 2.09 -23.54 -4.70
C ASP A 62 2.73 -23.13 -3.35
N GLY A 63 2.20 -22.10 -2.70
CA GLY A 63 2.60 -21.67 -1.36
C GLY A 63 2.35 -20.19 -1.13
N SER A 64 2.13 -19.78 0.11
CA SER A 64 1.88 -18.38 0.45
C SER A 64 2.56 -17.99 1.77
N GLY A 65 2.67 -16.68 2.01
CA GLY A 65 3.28 -16.18 3.22
C GLY A 65 3.01 -14.71 3.49
N ARG A 66 3.60 -14.23 4.59
CA ARG A 66 3.60 -12.83 5.03
C ARG A 66 5.02 -12.39 5.26
N VAL A 67 5.33 -11.15 4.89
CA VAL A 67 6.65 -10.55 5.07
C VAL A 67 6.49 -9.21 5.76
N ALA A 68 7.29 -8.98 6.81
CA ALA A 68 7.43 -7.65 7.38
C ALA A 68 8.13 -6.75 6.33
N CYS A 69 7.43 -5.70 5.89
CA CYS A 69 7.90 -4.78 4.85
C CYS A 69 7.77 -3.34 5.36
N PRO A 70 8.54 -2.96 6.39
CA PRO A 70 8.49 -1.61 6.92
C PRO A 70 8.95 -0.59 5.88
N PHE A 71 8.30 0.56 5.82
CA PHE A 71 8.78 1.69 5.03
C PHE A 71 9.59 2.60 5.94
N GLY A 72 10.87 2.74 5.62
CA GLY A 72 11.82 3.59 6.33
C GLY A 72 12.19 4.80 5.47
N TYR A 73 12.18 5.99 6.07
CA TYR A 73 12.60 7.23 5.43
C TYR A 73 13.54 8.00 6.34
N ALA A 74 14.47 8.74 5.74
CA ALA A 74 15.46 9.53 6.47
C ALA A 74 14.81 10.62 7.34
N ASP A 75 13.71 11.21 6.87
CA ASP A 75 12.97 12.26 7.55
C ASP A 75 11.51 12.33 7.04
N LEU A 76 10.72 13.21 7.66
CA LEU A 76 9.31 13.42 7.33
C LEU A 76 9.10 13.88 5.88
N ASP A 77 9.95 14.80 5.39
CA ASP A 77 9.89 15.31 4.03
C ASP A 77 10.14 14.20 2.99
N SER A 78 11.10 13.32 3.28
CA SER A 78 11.42 12.14 2.46
C SER A 78 10.27 11.14 2.47
N ALA A 79 9.60 10.95 3.61
CA ALA A 79 8.41 10.12 3.71
C ALA A 79 7.26 10.67 2.86
N VAL A 80 6.99 11.97 2.94
CA VAL A 80 5.96 12.63 2.11
C VAL A 80 6.29 12.49 0.62
N ARG A 81 7.52 12.80 0.20
CA ARG A 81 7.94 12.65 -1.20
C ARG A 81 7.82 11.19 -1.69
N GLY A 82 8.26 10.22 -0.89
CA GLY A 82 8.24 8.81 -1.26
C GLY A 82 6.82 8.22 -1.32
N LEU A 83 5.89 8.73 -0.51
CA LEU A 83 4.49 8.31 -0.58
C LEU A 83 3.76 9.00 -1.75
N LEU A 84 4.05 10.26 -2.03
CA LEU A 84 3.50 10.96 -3.20
C LEU A 84 3.93 10.29 -4.52
N SER A 85 5.17 9.80 -4.62
CA SER A 85 5.66 9.13 -5.83
C SER A 85 4.93 7.83 -6.19
N THR A 86 4.06 7.32 -5.30
CA THR A 86 3.21 6.15 -5.60
C THR A 86 2.07 6.46 -6.56
N GLY A 87 1.74 7.74 -6.78
CA GLY A 87 0.56 8.16 -7.56
C GLY A 87 -0.77 7.98 -6.84
N LEU A 88 -0.77 7.41 -5.62
CA LEU A 88 -2.00 7.13 -4.86
C LEU A 88 -2.68 8.39 -4.32
N PHE A 89 -1.98 9.53 -4.36
CA PHE A 89 -2.48 10.84 -3.90
C PHE A 89 -2.84 11.78 -5.07
N ASP A 90 -2.62 11.38 -6.32
CA ASP A 90 -2.85 12.24 -7.51
C ASP A 90 -4.30 12.71 -7.63
N ALA A 91 -5.26 11.91 -7.15
CA ALA A 91 -6.66 12.32 -7.11
C ALA A 91 -6.91 13.41 -6.05
N ALA A 92 -6.22 13.32 -4.90
CA ALA A 92 -6.28 14.34 -3.86
C ALA A 92 -5.61 15.65 -4.31
N GLU A 93 -4.43 15.58 -4.95
CA GLU A 93 -3.74 16.76 -5.49
C GLU A 93 -4.50 17.44 -6.63
N ARG A 94 -5.38 16.71 -7.34
CA ARG A 94 -6.28 17.31 -8.34
C ARG A 94 -7.54 17.91 -7.73
N ALA A 95 -8.04 17.34 -6.64
CA ALA A 95 -9.26 17.78 -5.97
C ALA A 95 -9.03 18.91 -4.96
N THR A 96 -7.79 19.15 -4.54
CA THR A 96 -7.42 20.07 -3.45
C THR A 96 -6.01 20.64 -3.69
N ASP A 97 -5.63 21.69 -2.95
CA ASP A 97 -4.28 22.25 -2.97
C ASP A 97 -3.21 21.19 -2.58
N PRO A 98 -2.17 20.96 -3.41
CA PRO A 98 -1.03 20.10 -3.08
C PRO A 98 -0.38 20.42 -1.72
N THR A 99 -0.40 21.68 -1.29
CA THR A 99 0.13 22.09 0.02
C THR A 99 -0.69 21.49 1.17
N GLN A 100 -2.02 21.45 1.02
CA GLN A 100 -2.91 20.84 2.00
C GLN A 100 -2.70 19.32 2.05
N VAL A 101 -2.58 18.65 0.90
CA VAL A 101 -2.30 17.21 0.84
C VAL A 101 -1.00 16.88 1.59
N ARG A 102 0.07 17.62 1.32
CA ARG A 102 1.37 17.46 2.00
C ARG A 102 1.27 17.66 3.51
N LYS A 103 0.56 18.69 3.95
CA LYS A 103 0.39 18.99 5.38
C LYS A 103 -0.34 17.86 6.11
N GLU A 104 -1.44 17.38 5.56
CA GLU A 104 -2.20 16.30 6.19
C GLU A 104 -1.47 14.96 6.14
N MET A 105 -0.71 14.69 5.08
CA MET A 105 0.19 13.54 5.04
C MET A 105 1.26 13.63 6.12
N ALA A 106 1.90 14.79 6.26
CA ALA A 106 2.89 15.03 7.30
C ALA A 106 2.27 14.79 8.69
N GLU A 107 1.09 15.36 8.97
CA GLU A 107 0.34 15.13 10.21
C GLU A 107 0.10 13.63 10.47
N ALA A 108 -0.39 12.89 9.47
CA ALA A 108 -0.63 11.46 9.58
C ALA A 108 0.65 10.61 9.76
N LEU A 109 1.83 11.16 9.46
CA LEU A 109 3.13 10.52 9.59
C LEU A 109 3.80 10.77 10.95
N HIS A 110 3.39 11.79 11.71
CA HIS A 110 3.99 12.13 13.00
C HIS A 110 4.06 10.95 13.99
N PRO A 111 3.02 10.09 14.12
CA PRO A 111 3.08 8.94 15.03
C PRO A 111 4.18 7.91 14.68
N TYR A 112 4.69 7.96 13.43
CA TYR A 112 5.72 7.05 12.92
C TYR A 112 7.11 7.70 12.87
N GLN A 113 7.21 8.98 13.23
CA GLN A 113 8.48 9.68 13.35
C GLN A 113 9.15 9.32 14.67
N ARG A 114 10.42 8.94 14.59
CA ARG A 114 11.26 8.62 15.74
C ARG A 114 11.98 9.87 16.24
N ALA A 115 12.53 9.79 17.45
CA ALA A 115 13.25 10.90 18.08
C ALA A 115 14.50 11.35 17.31
N ASP A 116 15.08 10.47 16.49
CA ASP A 116 16.21 10.79 15.60
C ASP A 116 15.78 11.47 14.28
N GLY A 117 14.49 11.76 14.12
CA GLY A 117 13.92 12.40 12.93
C GLY A 117 13.51 11.43 11.84
N THR A 118 13.94 10.16 11.88
CA THR A 118 13.59 9.14 10.88
C THR A 118 12.13 8.75 10.97
N VAL A 119 11.54 8.33 9.85
CA VAL A 119 10.17 7.81 9.81
C VAL A 119 10.21 6.31 9.60
N TRP A 120 9.49 5.56 10.43
CA TRP A 120 9.40 4.11 10.36
C TRP A 120 7.96 3.61 10.43
N MET A 121 7.46 3.15 9.29
CA MET A 121 6.08 2.68 9.14
C MET A 121 6.07 1.16 9.08
N PRO A 122 5.65 0.45 10.15
CA PRO A 122 5.52 -1.00 10.09
C PRO A 122 4.40 -1.38 9.11
N ASN A 123 4.75 -2.17 8.10
CA ASN A 123 3.76 -2.78 7.20
C ASN A 123 4.01 -4.28 7.06
N VAL A 124 2.96 -5.00 6.69
CA VAL A 124 3.04 -6.41 6.33
C VAL A 124 2.52 -6.56 4.91
N LEU A 125 3.27 -7.23 4.06
CA LEU A 125 2.81 -7.66 2.74
C LEU A 125 2.53 -9.15 2.75
N ARG A 126 1.64 -9.58 1.87
CA ARG A 126 1.37 -10.98 1.57
C ARG A 126 1.91 -11.33 0.20
N TYR A 127 2.33 -12.57 0.04
CA TYR A 127 2.67 -13.13 -1.25
C TYR A 127 2.03 -14.50 -1.44
N LEU A 128 1.78 -14.84 -2.70
CA LEU A 128 1.37 -16.16 -3.18
C LEU A 128 2.30 -16.57 -4.33
N ILE A 129 2.90 -17.74 -4.19
CA ILE A 129 3.62 -18.43 -5.25
C ILE A 129 2.61 -19.34 -5.95
N ALA A 130 2.56 -19.28 -7.27
CA ALA A 130 1.69 -20.10 -8.10
C ALA A 130 2.45 -20.64 -9.33
N ARG A 131 1.87 -21.64 -9.99
CA ARG A 131 2.39 -22.27 -11.21
C ARG A 131 1.47 -22.01 -12.39
N ALA A 132 2.06 -21.61 -13.52
CA ALA A 132 1.38 -21.42 -14.80
C ALA A 132 1.09 -22.72 -15.56
#